data_AF-A0A820VUW5-F1
#
_entry.id   AF-A0A820VUW5-F1
#
_cell.length_a   1.000
_cell.length_b   1.000
_cell.length_c   1.000
_cell.angle_alpha   90.00
_cell.angle_beta   90.00
_cell.angle_gamma   90.00
#
_symmetry.space_group_name_H-M   'P 1'
#
loop_
_entity.id
_entity.type
_entity.pdbx_description
1 polymer ?
#
loop_
_entity_poly.entity_id
_entity_poly.type
_entity_poly.pdbx_seq_one_letter_code
_entity_poly.pdbx_strand_id
1 'polypeptide(L)'
;FALRGNVLDLAIGIIIGTAFTSVVQSLVDDIITPPLGFIMGGVDFVNLTIKMENFIYKDQPPVVIRYGKFIQTIISLTIVAFALFFVIQAINHLHKIAQRNKTTTETDIEIEVTDELEVLREIRDLLAQQSSVKFALRGNVVDLAVGIIIGTAFTSVVQSLVNDIITPPFGLILGGVDFVNLTITIKNFVYKDQPPVVIRYGKFIQTILSLLIIAFVLFFIIKAINKLHQITAKKKQKEENKKIETSEEVKVLCQIRDILAKQSSTEA
;
A
#
# COMPACT_ATOMS: atom_id res chain seq x y z
N PHE A 1 25.97 -7.32 -2.55
CA PHE A 1 24.51 -7.06 -2.48
C PHE A 1 24.08 -5.79 -3.24
N ALA A 2 25.00 -4.90 -3.64
CA ALA A 2 24.71 -3.70 -4.45
C ALA A 2 24.98 -3.83 -5.97
N LEU A 3 25.41 -5.01 -6.45
CA LEU A 3 25.86 -5.23 -7.84
C LEU A 3 24.89 -6.07 -8.68
N ARG A 4 23.62 -6.18 -8.28
CA ARG A 4 22.56 -6.76 -9.11
C ARG A 4 21.55 -5.64 -9.35
N GLY A 5 21.20 -5.36 -10.60
CA GLY A 5 20.36 -4.23 -11.04
C GLY A 5 19.07 -3.98 -10.25
N ASN A 6 18.61 -4.94 -9.44
CA ASN A 6 17.47 -4.85 -8.55
C ASN A 6 17.50 -3.68 -7.53
N VAL A 7 18.66 -3.21 -7.07
CA VAL A 7 18.72 -2.09 -6.08
C VAL A 7 18.45 -0.73 -6.74
N LEU A 8 18.91 -0.55 -7.98
CA LEU A 8 18.66 0.68 -8.73
C LEU A 8 17.17 0.80 -9.05
N ASP A 9 16.55 -0.31 -9.45
CA ASP A 9 15.13 -0.39 -9.77
C ASP A 9 14.26 -0.18 -8.51
N LEU A 10 14.70 -0.72 -7.37
CA LEU A 10 14.10 -0.46 -6.06
C LEU A 10 14.16 1.03 -5.70
N ALA A 11 15.33 1.66 -5.88
CA ALA A 11 15.52 3.08 -5.58
C ALA A 11 14.62 3.96 -6.46
N ILE A 12 14.56 3.67 -7.76
CA ILE A 12 13.70 4.38 -8.70
C ILE A 12 12.23 4.21 -8.31
N GLY A 13 11.79 3.00 -7.98
CA GLY A 13 10.41 2.74 -7.55
C GLY A 13 10.02 3.44 -6.25
N ILE A 14 10.96 3.53 -5.28
CA ILE A 14 10.73 4.28 -4.05
C ILE A 14 10.60 5.77 -4.34
N ILE A 15 11.49 6.36 -5.13
CA ILE A 15 11.47 7.79 -5.46
C ILE A 15 10.21 8.16 -6.24
N ILE A 16 9.84 7.35 -7.25
CA ILE A 16 8.61 7.56 -8.02
C ILE A 16 7.39 7.38 -7.13
N GLY A 17 7.37 6.35 -6.27
CA GLY A 17 6.26 6.08 -5.36
C GLY A 17 6.01 7.22 -4.38
N THR A 18 7.05 7.79 -3.77
CA THR A 18 6.92 8.92 -2.83
C THR A 18 6.52 10.21 -3.52
N ALA A 19 7.11 10.53 -4.68
CA ALA A 19 6.75 11.70 -5.48
C ALA A 19 5.30 11.61 -5.98
N PHE A 20 4.91 10.45 -6.52
CA PHE A 20 3.55 10.20 -6.97
C PHE A 20 2.54 10.27 -5.83
N THR A 21 2.87 9.72 -4.65
CA THR A 21 2.02 9.86 -3.45
C THR A 21 1.73 11.33 -3.16
N SER A 22 2.73 12.20 -3.27
CA SER A 22 2.58 13.64 -3.02
C SER A 22 1.68 14.30 -4.06
N VAL A 23 1.81 13.93 -5.34
CA VAL A 23 0.93 14.42 -6.42
C VAL A 23 -0.52 13.97 -6.19
N VAL A 24 -0.74 12.71 -5.81
CA VAL A 24 -2.08 12.21 -5.50
C VAL A 24 -2.63 12.91 -4.26
N GLN A 25 -1.84 13.13 -3.21
CA GLN A 25 -2.28 13.88 -2.04
C GLN A 25 -2.68 15.31 -2.40
N SER A 26 -1.90 16.03 -3.20
CA SER A 26 -2.29 17.36 -3.68
C SER A 26 -3.57 17.31 -4.54
N LEU A 27 -3.73 16.32 -5.42
CA LEU A 27 -4.99 16.13 -6.14
C LEU A 27 -6.17 15.89 -5.18
N VAL A 28 -5.98 15.09 -4.13
CA VAL A 28 -7.02 14.83 -3.13
C VAL A 28 -7.33 16.10 -2.34
N ASP A 29 -6.31 16.73 -1.77
CA ASP A 29 -6.45 17.82 -0.80
C ASP A 29 -6.86 19.13 -1.49
N ASP A 30 -6.28 19.43 -2.66
CA ASP A 30 -6.45 20.72 -3.35
C ASP A 30 -7.55 20.70 -4.42
N ILE A 31 -7.84 19.53 -5.03
CA ILE A 31 -8.78 19.44 -6.15
C ILE A 31 -10.06 18.68 -5.77
N ILE A 32 -9.95 17.54 -5.09
CA ILE A 32 -11.12 16.70 -4.78
C ILE A 32 -11.84 17.20 -3.52
N THR A 33 -11.09 17.50 -2.46
CA THR A 33 -11.65 17.83 -1.15
C THR A 33 -12.46 19.13 -1.14
N PRO A 34 -12.06 20.24 -1.80
CA PRO A 34 -12.82 21.49 -1.73
C PRO A 34 -14.23 21.40 -2.36
N PRO A 35 -14.42 20.83 -3.57
CA PRO A 35 -15.75 20.59 -4.13
C PRO A 35 -16.56 19.59 -3.31
N LEU A 36 -15.93 18.53 -2.81
CA LEU A 36 -16.62 17.53 -1.97
C LEU A 36 -17.14 18.17 -0.69
N GLY A 37 -16.32 19.03 -0.05
CA GLY A 37 -16.70 19.80 1.12
C GLY A 37 -17.89 20.72 0.85
N PHE A 38 -17.93 21.37 -0.31
CA PHE A 38 -19.07 22.20 -0.72
C PHE A 38 -20.36 21.38 -0.87
N ILE A 39 -20.29 20.21 -1.52
CA ILE A 39 -21.44 19.31 -1.72
C ILE A 39 -21.94 18.72 -0.39
N MET A 40 -21.02 18.43 0.54
CA MET A 40 -21.35 17.91 1.87
C MET A 40 -21.87 18.99 2.83
N GLY A 41 -22.03 20.24 2.38
CA GLY A 41 -22.53 21.35 3.20
C GLY A 41 -21.47 21.98 4.12
N GLY A 42 -20.19 21.93 3.75
CA GLY A 42 -19.08 22.47 4.54
C GLY A 42 -18.73 21.63 5.77
N VAL A 43 -19.12 20.35 5.80
CA VAL A 43 -18.80 19.45 6.89
C VAL A 43 -17.29 19.14 6.85
N ASP A 44 -16.56 19.87 7.67
CA ASP A 44 -15.14 19.64 7.89
C ASP A 44 -14.99 18.49 8.90
N PHE A 45 -14.81 17.28 8.36
CA PHE A 45 -14.69 16.06 9.16
C PHE A 45 -13.58 16.19 10.18
N VAL A 46 -12.51 16.97 9.93
CA VAL A 46 -11.39 17.19 10.86
C VAL A 46 -11.88 17.61 12.25
N ASN A 47 -12.91 18.46 12.30
CA ASN A 47 -13.38 19.10 13.53
C ASN A 47 -14.42 18.27 14.28
N LEU A 48 -14.79 17.10 13.77
CA LEU A 48 -15.66 16.16 14.48
C LEU A 48 -14.90 15.57 15.68
N THR A 49 -15.21 16.10 16.86
CA THR A 49 -14.63 15.68 18.13
C THR A 49 -15.72 15.29 19.13
N ILE A 50 -15.55 14.18 19.83
CA ILE A 50 -16.33 13.87 21.03
C ILE A 50 -15.48 14.28 22.23
N LYS A 51 -15.99 15.22 23.02
CA LYS A 51 -15.37 15.61 24.28
C LYS A 51 -15.83 14.64 25.36
N MET A 52 -14.88 14.03 26.07
CA MET A 52 -15.18 13.18 27.21
C MET A 52 -15.33 14.06 28.46
N GLU A 53 -16.50 14.70 28.63
CA GLU A 53 -16.74 15.67 29.71
C GLU A 53 -16.76 15.04 31.12
N ASN A 54 -16.94 13.71 31.21
CA ASN A 54 -17.04 13.01 32.50
C ASN A 54 -15.70 12.56 33.11
N PHE A 55 -14.57 12.82 32.44
CA PHE A 55 -13.24 12.44 32.92
C PHE A 55 -12.34 13.67 33.03
N ILE A 56 -12.76 14.64 33.84
CA ILE A 56 -11.93 15.78 34.22
C ILE A 56 -11.02 15.34 35.37
N TYR A 57 -9.78 14.97 35.04
CA TYR A 57 -8.71 15.00 36.04
C TYR A 57 -8.33 16.46 36.27
N LYS A 58 -8.22 16.85 37.54
CA LYS A 58 -7.91 18.21 38.03
C LYS A 58 -6.81 18.87 37.16
N ASP A 59 -7.09 20.03 36.58
CA ASP A 59 -6.18 20.88 35.80
C ASP A 59 -5.64 20.35 34.45
N GLN A 60 -6.25 19.32 33.86
CA GLN A 60 -5.89 18.83 32.51
C GLN A 60 -6.92 19.27 31.44
N PRO A 61 -6.47 19.59 30.20
CA PRO A 61 -7.39 19.89 29.10
C PRO A 61 -8.34 18.71 28.84
N PRO A 62 -9.59 18.96 28.39
CA PRO A 62 -10.55 17.89 28.15
C PRO A 62 -10.01 16.90 27.13
N VAL A 63 -10.07 15.62 27.45
CA VAL A 63 -9.66 14.57 26.52
C VAL A 63 -10.68 14.52 25.39
N VAL A 64 -10.21 14.86 24.20
CA VAL A 64 -11.01 14.91 22.98
C VAL A 64 -10.65 13.74 22.07
N ILE A 65 -11.65 12.95 21.70
CA ILE A 65 -11.52 11.93 20.67
C ILE A 65 -11.77 12.61 19.33
N ARG A 66 -10.74 12.68 18.49
CA ARG A 66 -10.79 13.34 17.17
C ARG A 66 -11.10 12.34 16.06
N TYR A 67 -12.22 11.62 16.20
CA TYR A 67 -12.65 10.60 15.22
C TYR A 67 -12.87 11.16 13.81
N GLY A 68 -13.12 12.46 13.72
CA GLY A 68 -13.18 13.20 12.48
C GLY A 68 -11.98 13.03 11.55
N LYS A 69 -10.77 13.12 12.11
CA LYS A 69 -9.51 12.94 11.38
C LYS A 69 -9.32 11.51 10.88
N PHE A 70 -9.84 10.54 11.62
CA PHE A 70 -9.83 9.14 11.17
C PHE A 70 -10.77 8.92 9.98
N ILE A 71 -11.99 9.47 10.02
CA ILE A 71 -12.94 9.41 8.89
C ILE A 71 -12.33 10.09 7.66
N GLN A 72 -11.72 11.26 7.83
CA GLN A 72 -11.02 11.96 6.76
C GLN A 72 -9.91 11.08 6.16
N THR A 73 -9.11 10.41 7.00
CA THR A 73 -8.04 9.52 6.52
C THR A 73 -8.58 8.32 5.74
N ILE A 74 -9.74 7.77 6.12
CA ILE A 74 -10.42 6.71 5.35
C ILE A 74 -10.91 7.23 3.99
N ILE A 75 -11.51 8.42 3.96
CA ILE A 75 -11.97 9.05 2.73
C ILE A 75 -10.76 9.30 1.81
N SER A 76 -9.68 9.86 2.35
CA SER A 76 -8.42 10.06 1.63
C SER A 76 -7.86 8.74 1.09
N LEU A 77 -7.79 7.68 1.89
CA LEU A 77 -7.38 6.34 1.45
C LEU A 77 -8.22 5.85 0.26
N THR A 78 -9.53 6.06 0.32
CA THR A 78 -10.46 5.62 -0.73
C THR A 78 -10.25 6.40 -2.02
N ILE A 79 -10.06 7.73 -1.93
CA ILE A 79 -9.74 8.58 -3.08
C ILE A 79 -8.38 8.18 -3.68
N VAL A 80 -7.36 7.95 -2.85
CA VAL A 80 -6.03 7.50 -3.30
C VAL A 80 -6.15 6.14 -4.01
N ALA A 81 -6.89 5.19 -3.44
CA ALA A 81 -7.12 3.88 -4.06
C ALA A 81 -7.87 4.01 -5.41
N PHE A 82 -8.85 4.90 -5.48
CA PHE A 82 -9.58 5.19 -6.71
C PHE A 82 -8.70 5.87 -7.77
N ALA A 83 -7.88 6.82 -7.37
CA ALA A 83 -6.91 7.48 -8.25
C ALA A 83 -5.89 6.46 -8.80
N LEU A 84 -5.37 5.57 -7.94
CA LEU A 84 -4.50 4.47 -8.36
C LEU A 84 -5.19 3.54 -9.36
N PHE A 85 -6.46 3.19 -9.11
CA PHE A 85 -7.23 2.38 -10.04
C PHE A 85 -7.33 3.05 -11.41
N PHE A 86 -7.66 4.33 -11.47
CA PHE A 86 -7.73 5.09 -12.73
C PHE A 86 -6.38 5.17 -13.44
N VAL A 87 -5.28 5.36 -12.71
CA VAL A 87 -3.93 5.41 -13.28
C VAL A 87 -3.51 4.04 -13.83
N ILE A 88 -3.73 2.97 -13.07
CA ILE A 88 -3.47 1.59 -13.53
C ILE A 88 -4.33 1.29 -14.76
N GLN A 89 -5.60 1.70 -14.75
CA GLN A 89 -6.51 1.52 -15.87
C GLN A 89 -6.06 2.32 -17.10
N ALA A 90 -5.62 3.57 -16.93
CA ALA A 90 -5.11 4.40 -18.02
C ALA A 90 -3.82 3.81 -18.61
N ILE A 91 -2.89 3.34 -17.77
CA ILE A 91 -1.66 2.67 -18.22
C ILE A 91 -2.00 1.38 -18.98
N ASN A 92 -2.90 0.54 -18.45
CA ASN A 92 -3.34 -0.67 -19.12
C ASN A 92 -4.07 -0.38 -20.45
N HIS A 93 -4.86 0.69 -20.50
CA HIS A 93 -5.54 1.14 -21.70
C HIS A 93 -4.55 1.63 -22.77
N LEU A 94 -3.54 2.42 -22.38
CA LEU A 94 -2.48 2.85 -23.27
C LEU A 94 -1.61 1.68 -23.74
N HIS A 95 -1.34 0.70 -22.88
CA HIS A 95 -0.57 -0.48 -23.25
C HIS A 95 -1.30 -1.31 -24.32
N LYS A 96 -2.63 -1.43 -24.19
CA LYS A 96 -3.48 -2.11 -25.18
C LYS A 96 -3.51 -1.39 -26.53
N ILE A 97 -3.40 -0.05 -26.54
CA ILE A 97 -3.32 0.76 -27.77
C ILE A 97 -1.92 0.68 -28.41
N ALA A 98 -0.86 0.69 -27.61
CA ALA A 98 0.51 0.61 -28.11
C ALA A 98 0.83 -0.75 -28.77
N GLN A 99 0.29 -1.86 -28.25
CA GLN A 99 0.46 -3.17 -28.86
C GLN A 99 -0.31 -3.32 -30.18
N ARG A 100 -1.39 -2.55 -30.39
CA ARG A 100 -2.17 -2.55 -31.63
C ARG A 100 -1.41 -1.95 -32.82
N ASN A 101 -0.45 -1.06 -32.57
CA ASN A 101 0.34 -0.39 -33.62
C ASN A 101 1.67 -1.09 -33.92
N LYS A 102 2.17 -1.98 -33.04
CA LYS A 102 3.44 -2.70 -33.27
C LYS A 102 3.30 -3.84 -34.28
N THR A 103 2.10 -4.36 -34.50
CA THR A 103 1.82 -5.45 -35.45
C THR A 103 1.67 -4.97 -36.91
N THR A 104 1.66 -3.66 -37.20
CA THR A 104 1.33 -3.12 -38.53
C THR A 104 2.51 -2.43 -39.25
N THR A 105 3.74 -2.47 -38.72
CA THR A 105 4.89 -1.78 -39.35
C THR A 105 6.03 -2.70 -39.80
N GLU A 106 5.84 -4.02 -39.73
CA GLU A 106 6.77 -4.99 -40.33
C GLU A 106 6.04 -5.76 -41.43
N THR A 107 5.80 -5.08 -42.55
CA THR A 107 5.44 -5.74 -43.80
C THR A 107 6.37 -5.18 -44.86
N ASP A 108 7.25 -6.06 -45.32
CA ASP A 108 7.97 -6.09 -46.60
C ASP A 108 8.91 -4.93 -46.92
N ILE A 109 10.20 -5.13 -46.63
CA ILE A 109 11.25 -4.92 -47.66
C ILE A 109 12.22 -6.10 -47.55
N GLU A 110 12.01 -7.09 -48.41
CA GLU A 110 12.99 -8.11 -48.76
C GLU A 110 14.09 -7.42 -49.59
N ILE A 111 15.28 -7.27 -49.01
CA ILE A 111 16.49 -6.86 -49.75
C ILE A 111 17.38 -8.09 -49.81
N GLU A 112 17.45 -8.69 -50.99
CA GLU A 112 18.49 -9.64 -51.37
C GLU A 112 19.85 -8.93 -51.40
N VAL A 113 20.91 -9.73 -51.31
CA VAL A 113 22.31 -9.51 -51.76
C VAL A 113 23.39 -9.32 -50.67
N THR A 114 24.21 -10.38 -50.58
CA THR A 114 25.64 -10.53 -50.23
C THR A 114 26.18 -10.26 -48.81
N ASP A 115 26.81 -11.32 -48.30
CA ASP A 115 27.81 -11.61 -47.24
C ASP A 115 28.59 -10.47 -46.53
N GLU A 116 28.45 -9.20 -46.89
CA GLU A 116 28.99 -8.06 -46.14
C GLU A 116 27.98 -7.46 -45.14
N LEU A 117 26.70 -7.85 -45.23
CA LEU A 117 25.60 -7.40 -44.36
C LEU A 117 25.47 -8.18 -43.04
N GLU A 118 26.25 -9.23 -42.82
CA GLU A 118 26.21 -10.02 -41.58
C GLU A 118 26.81 -9.23 -40.40
N VAL A 119 27.91 -8.51 -40.64
CA VAL A 119 28.61 -7.72 -39.61
C VAL A 119 27.80 -6.48 -39.19
N LEU A 120 27.13 -5.82 -40.13
CA LEU A 120 26.25 -4.68 -39.83
C LEU A 120 24.96 -5.12 -39.12
N ARG A 121 24.48 -6.35 -39.38
CA ARG A 121 23.39 -6.96 -38.64
C ARG A 121 23.82 -7.30 -37.21
N GLU A 122 25.03 -7.81 -37.02
CA GLU A 122 25.60 -8.08 -35.70
C GLU A 122 25.81 -6.78 -34.89
N ILE A 123 26.29 -5.69 -35.53
CA ILE A 123 26.40 -4.36 -34.88
C ILE A 123 25.03 -3.75 -34.57
N ARG A 124 24.04 -3.91 -35.46
CA ARG A 124 22.65 -3.49 -35.21
C ARG A 124 22.02 -4.27 -34.08
N ASP A 125 22.25 -5.58 -34.01
CA ASP A 125 21.72 -6.44 -32.95
C ASP A 125 22.41 -6.14 -31.61
N LEU A 126 23.69 -5.78 -31.60
CA LEU A 126 24.40 -5.30 -30.40
C LEU A 126 23.89 -3.92 -29.93
N LEU A 127 23.57 -3.00 -30.84
CA LEU A 127 22.94 -1.70 -30.48
C LEU A 127 21.46 -1.86 -30.09
N ALA A 128 20.73 -2.79 -30.71
CA ALA A 128 19.38 -3.18 -30.29
C ALA A 128 19.41 -3.83 -28.89
N GLN A 129 20.43 -4.63 -28.59
CA GLN A 129 20.67 -5.20 -27.26
C GLN A 129 21.10 -4.12 -26.26
N GLN A 130 21.80 -3.08 -26.69
CA GLN A 130 22.13 -1.90 -25.86
C GLN A 130 20.89 -1.00 -25.59
N SER A 131 19.84 -1.12 -26.42
CA SER A 131 18.54 -0.48 -26.20
C SER A 131 17.60 -1.25 -25.26
N SER A 132 17.96 -2.49 -24.88
CA SER A 132 17.14 -3.36 -24.01
C SER A 132 17.04 -2.89 -22.54
N VAL A 133 17.77 -1.82 -22.17
CA VAL A 133 17.50 -1.04 -20.94
C VAL A 133 16.04 -0.53 -20.92
N LYS A 134 15.35 -0.47 -22.06
CA LYS A 134 13.94 -0.07 -22.14
C LYS A 134 12.92 -1.12 -21.69
N PHE A 135 13.29 -2.36 -21.33
CA PHE A 135 12.28 -3.41 -21.08
C PHE A 135 12.40 -4.21 -19.77
N ALA A 136 13.49 -4.08 -19.00
CA ALA A 136 13.58 -4.69 -17.66
C ALA A 136 12.77 -3.95 -16.57
N LEU A 137 12.28 -2.73 -16.84
CA LEU A 137 11.95 -1.73 -15.81
C LEU A 137 10.47 -1.36 -15.65
N ARG A 138 9.53 -1.89 -16.46
CA ARG A 138 8.15 -1.37 -16.50
C ARG A 138 7.13 -2.08 -15.61
N GLY A 139 7.34 -3.35 -15.26
CA GLY A 139 6.42 -4.11 -14.39
C GLY A 139 6.75 -3.97 -12.91
N ASN A 140 8.00 -4.29 -12.52
CA ASN A 140 8.43 -4.33 -11.12
C ASN A 140 8.37 -2.94 -10.43
N VAL A 141 8.72 -1.87 -11.14
CA VAL A 141 8.77 -0.51 -10.56
C VAL A 141 7.37 0.05 -10.32
N VAL A 142 6.42 -0.23 -11.20
CA VAL A 142 5.03 0.24 -11.06
C VAL A 142 4.34 -0.49 -9.91
N ASP A 143 4.47 -1.82 -9.85
CA ASP A 143 3.88 -2.61 -8.75
C ASP A 143 4.54 -2.26 -7.40
N LEU A 144 5.86 -2.02 -7.39
CA LEU A 144 6.57 -1.52 -6.22
C LEU A 144 6.08 -0.13 -5.79
N ALA A 145 5.93 0.80 -6.73
CA ALA A 145 5.44 2.15 -6.46
C ALA A 145 4.01 2.09 -5.89
N VAL A 146 3.11 1.31 -6.49
CA VAL A 146 1.75 1.07 -6.00
C VAL A 146 1.79 0.48 -4.59
N GLY A 147 2.67 -0.49 -4.32
CA GLY A 147 2.86 -1.07 -2.99
C GLY A 147 3.28 -0.04 -1.95
N ILE A 148 4.16 0.90 -2.30
CA ILE A 148 4.61 1.97 -1.40
C ILE A 148 3.49 2.99 -1.15
N ILE A 149 2.74 3.36 -2.18
CA ILE A 149 1.61 4.30 -2.07
C ILE A 149 0.53 3.72 -1.16
N ILE A 150 0.15 2.45 -1.37
CA ILE A 150 -0.83 1.76 -0.52
C ILE A 150 -0.27 1.60 0.90
N GLY A 151 1.01 1.24 1.04
CA GLY A 151 1.65 1.07 2.34
C GLY A 151 1.71 2.35 3.18
N THR A 152 2.03 3.49 2.55
CA THR A 152 2.07 4.79 3.21
C THR A 152 0.67 5.24 3.62
N ALA A 153 -0.31 5.17 2.71
CA ALA A 153 -1.69 5.53 3.01
C ALA A 153 -2.31 4.63 4.10
N PHE A 154 -2.07 3.31 4.04
CA PHE A 154 -2.50 2.38 5.08
C PHE A 154 -1.85 2.69 6.43
N THR A 155 -0.55 3.02 6.45
CA THR A 155 0.15 3.42 7.67
C THR A 155 -0.47 4.68 8.27
N SER A 156 -0.84 5.67 7.46
CA SER A 156 -1.54 6.88 7.94
C SER A 156 -2.89 6.54 8.59
N VAL A 157 -3.66 5.60 8.03
CA VAL A 157 -4.94 5.15 8.61
C VAL A 157 -4.72 4.50 9.98
N VAL A 158 -3.73 3.61 10.09
CA VAL A 158 -3.37 2.95 11.35
C VAL A 158 -2.91 3.98 12.38
N GLN A 159 -2.08 4.95 11.97
CA GLN A 159 -1.64 6.03 12.85
C GLN A 159 -2.80 6.88 13.34
N SER A 160 -3.76 7.22 12.47
CA SER A 160 -4.93 8.00 12.89
C SER A 160 -5.83 7.20 13.83
N LEU A 161 -6.05 5.91 13.56
CA LEU A 161 -6.78 5.02 14.47
C LEU A 161 -6.11 5.02 15.85
N VAL A 162 -4.79 4.85 15.90
CA VAL A 162 -4.09 4.77 17.17
C VAL A 162 -4.08 6.13 17.87
N ASN A 163 -3.60 7.18 17.20
CA ASN A 163 -3.38 8.49 17.82
C ASN A 163 -4.68 9.23 18.13
N ASP A 164 -5.67 9.17 17.24
CA ASP A 164 -6.87 10.01 17.32
C ASP A 164 -8.05 9.28 18.00
N ILE A 165 -8.05 7.93 18.02
CA ILE A 165 -9.14 7.12 18.61
C ILE A 165 -8.69 6.32 19.84
N ILE A 166 -7.56 5.62 19.78
CA ILE A 166 -7.14 4.71 20.86
C ILE A 166 -6.37 5.44 21.97
N THR A 167 -5.41 6.29 21.63
CA THR A 167 -4.56 6.99 22.58
C THR A 167 -5.34 7.86 23.57
N PRO A 168 -6.39 8.63 23.18
CA PRO A 168 -7.09 9.49 24.14
C PRO A 168 -7.77 8.71 25.28
N PRO A 169 -8.56 7.64 25.04
CA PRO A 169 -9.07 6.77 26.10
C PRO A 169 -7.99 6.09 26.94
N PHE A 170 -6.89 5.64 26.32
CA PHE A 170 -5.78 5.04 27.07
C PHE A 170 -5.07 6.04 27.98
N GLY A 171 -4.91 7.28 27.52
CA GLY A 171 -4.36 8.38 28.33
C GLY A 171 -5.22 8.69 29.56
N LEU A 172 -6.55 8.56 29.44
CA LEU A 172 -7.47 8.71 30.57
C LEU A 172 -7.30 7.60 31.62
N ILE A 173 -7.20 6.34 31.18
CA ILE A 173 -7.04 5.18 32.09
C ILE A 173 -5.71 5.25 32.85
N LEU A 174 -4.66 5.75 32.20
CA LEU A 174 -3.37 5.97 32.83
C LEU A 174 -3.33 7.19 33.75
N GLY A 175 -4.47 7.88 33.97
CA GLY A 175 -4.59 8.99 34.91
C GLY A 175 -4.09 10.33 34.36
N GLY A 176 -4.09 10.52 33.04
CA GLY A 176 -3.58 11.74 32.42
C GLY A 176 -2.08 11.91 32.62
N VAL A 177 -1.31 10.82 32.73
CA VAL A 177 0.15 10.88 32.85
C VAL A 177 0.72 11.46 31.57
N ASP A 178 0.90 12.76 31.58
CA ASP A 178 1.45 13.52 30.48
C ASP A 178 2.97 13.44 30.56
N PHE A 179 3.50 12.31 30.06
CA PHE A 179 4.94 12.08 29.99
C PHE A 179 5.64 13.22 29.23
N VAL A 180 4.94 13.97 28.36
CA VAL A 180 5.47 15.13 27.61
C VAL A 180 6.19 16.15 28.51
N ASN A 181 5.66 16.38 29.72
CA ASN A 181 6.15 17.43 30.61
C ASN A 181 7.38 17.01 31.43
N LEU A 182 7.82 15.76 31.31
CA LEU A 182 9.02 15.27 31.96
C LEU A 182 10.27 15.80 31.23
N THR A 183 10.84 16.87 31.79
CA THR A 183 12.05 17.51 31.29
C THR A 183 13.11 17.62 32.37
N ILE A 184 14.34 17.21 32.07
CA ILE A 184 15.50 17.47 32.95
C ILE A 184 16.25 18.66 32.35
N THR A 185 16.35 19.75 33.11
CA THR A 185 17.16 20.90 32.73
C THR A 185 18.60 20.65 33.13
N ILE A 186 19.51 20.54 32.14
CA ILE A 186 20.91 20.21 32.38
C ILE A 186 21.72 21.42 32.85
N LYS A 187 21.36 22.63 32.38
CA LYS A 187 21.99 23.89 32.78
C LYS A 187 20.99 25.04 32.76
N ASN A 188 20.82 25.70 33.91
CA ASN A 188 20.05 26.96 34.05
C ASN A 188 20.88 28.20 33.67
N PHE A 189 21.71 28.13 32.61
CA PHE A 189 22.43 29.32 32.15
C PHE A 189 21.53 30.14 31.23
N VAL A 190 20.78 31.07 31.80
CA VAL A 190 20.18 32.19 31.08
C VAL A 190 21.30 33.18 30.80
N TYR A 191 22.06 32.95 29.73
CA TYR A 191 23.00 33.95 29.21
C TYR A 191 22.35 34.59 27.98
N LYS A 192 21.97 35.87 28.08
CA LYS A 192 21.41 36.70 26.99
C LYS A 192 20.17 36.09 26.30
N ASP A 193 19.05 35.99 27.01
CA ASP A 193 17.72 35.68 26.42
C ASP A 193 17.60 34.36 25.64
N GLN A 194 18.53 33.41 25.81
CA GLN A 194 18.41 32.09 25.20
C GLN A 194 17.64 31.12 26.10
N PRO A 195 16.71 30.32 25.55
CA PRO A 195 15.95 29.35 26.34
C PRO A 195 16.88 28.29 26.96
N PRO A 196 16.57 27.82 28.18
CA PRO A 196 17.40 26.83 28.87
C PRO A 196 17.49 25.52 28.09
N VAL A 197 18.67 24.88 28.15
CA VAL A 197 18.90 23.57 27.53
C VAL A 197 18.21 22.50 28.37
N VAL A 198 17.05 22.07 27.89
CA VAL A 198 16.21 21.04 28.52
C VAL A 198 16.25 19.74 27.72
N ILE A 199 16.50 18.61 28.40
CA ILE A 199 16.28 17.28 27.82
C ILE A 199 14.84 16.87 28.11
N ARG A 200 14.04 16.77 27.05
CA ARG A 200 12.64 16.31 27.09
C ARG A 200 12.55 14.78 26.96
N TYR A 201 13.08 14.05 27.93
CA TYR A 201 13.03 12.58 27.95
C TYR A 201 11.59 12.04 28.01
N GLY A 202 10.67 12.87 28.50
CA GLY A 202 9.25 12.65 28.46
C GLY A 202 8.66 12.31 27.08
N LYS A 203 9.02 13.09 26.05
CA LYS A 203 8.58 12.86 24.67
C LYS A 203 9.10 11.52 24.12
N PHE A 204 10.28 11.11 24.56
CA PHE A 204 10.87 9.83 24.16
C PHE A 204 10.08 8.64 24.75
N ILE A 205 9.78 8.68 26.05
CA ILE A 205 8.96 7.66 26.72
C ILE A 205 7.56 7.59 26.09
N GLN A 206 6.95 8.74 25.79
CA GLN A 206 5.66 8.79 25.11
C GLN A 206 5.72 8.16 23.71
N THR A 207 6.80 8.42 22.96
CA THR A 207 6.98 7.83 21.62
C THR A 207 7.12 6.31 21.70
N ILE A 208 7.85 5.79 22.69
CA ILE A 208 7.97 4.34 22.92
C ILE A 208 6.61 3.73 23.26
N LEU A 209 5.86 4.35 24.17
CA LEU A 209 4.53 3.87 24.54
C LEU A 209 3.58 3.88 23.34
N SER A 210 3.58 4.97 22.57
CA SER A 210 2.80 5.08 21.33
C SER A 210 3.18 4.00 20.32
N LEU A 211 4.47 3.71 20.14
CA LEU A 211 4.94 2.65 19.25
C LEU A 211 4.45 1.27 19.71
N LEU A 212 4.47 1.00 21.01
CA LEU A 212 3.98 -0.25 21.58
C LEU A 212 2.47 -0.42 21.34
N ILE A 213 1.69 0.66 21.52
CA ILE A 213 0.24 0.67 21.23
C ILE A 213 0.00 0.43 19.73
N ILE A 214 0.73 1.12 18.85
CA ILE A 214 0.61 0.93 17.39
C ILE A 214 0.93 -0.52 17.02
N ALA A 215 2.02 -1.09 17.53
CA ALA A 215 2.41 -2.46 17.28
C ALA A 215 1.34 -3.46 17.76
N PHE A 216 0.77 -3.23 18.93
CA PHE A 216 -0.31 -4.04 19.49
C PHE A 216 -1.58 -3.97 18.61
N VAL A 217 -2.00 -2.78 18.20
CA VAL A 217 -3.16 -2.61 17.31
C VAL A 217 -2.91 -3.25 15.96
N LEU A 218 -1.72 -3.07 15.38
CA LEU A 218 -1.35 -3.66 14.10
C LEU A 218 -1.35 -5.20 14.18
N PHE A 219 -0.89 -5.78 15.29
CA PHE A 219 -0.98 -7.21 15.53
C PHE A 219 -2.43 -7.72 15.49
N PHE A 220 -3.37 -7.01 16.13
CA PHE A 220 -4.79 -7.37 16.07
C PHE A 220 -5.37 -7.24 14.66
N ILE A 221 -5.04 -6.17 13.94
CA ILE A 221 -5.50 -5.96 12.55
C ILE A 221 -4.97 -7.09 11.65
N ILE A 222 -3.66 -7.37 11.69
CA ILE A 222 -3.05 -8.44 10.89
C ILE A 222 -3.66 -9.80 11.26
N LYS A 223 -3.87 -10.07 12.55
CA LYS A 223 -4.52 -11.31 13.01
C LYS A 223 -5.96 -11.43 12.49
N ALA A 224 -6.72 -10.34 12.48
CA ALA A 224 -8.08 -10.30 11.97
C ALA A 224 -8.12 -10.55 10.44
N ILE A 225 -7.25 -9.88 9.68
CA ILE A 225 -7.11 -10.08 8.23
C ILE A 225 -6.67 -11.51 7.92
N ASN A 226 -5.67 -12.04 8.63
CA ASN A 226 -5.20 -13.41 8.45
C ASN A 226 -6.30 -14.44 8.76
N LYS A 227 -7.13 -14.20 9.79
CA LYS A 227 -8.29 -15.04 10.10
C LYS A 227 -9.32 -15.00 8.98
N LEU A 228 -9.60 -13.81 8.42
CA LEU A 228 -10.54 -13.64 7.31
C LEU A 228 -10.03 -14.29 6.02
N HIS A 229 -8.76 -14.09 5.67
CA HIS A 229 -8.12 -14.73 4.52
C HIS A 229 -8.14 -16.26 4.62
N GLN A 230 -7.92 -16.83 5.80
CA GLN A 230 -8.02 -18.28 5.98
C GLN A 230 -9.46 -18.81 5.77
N ILE A 231 -10.48 -18.02 6.12
CA ILE A 231 -11.89 -18.38 5.90
C ILE A 231 -12.24 -18.28 4.40
N THR A 232 -11.79 -17.23 3.71
CA THR A 232 -12.05 -17.02 2.28
C THR A 232 -11.26 -17.98 1.40
N ALA A 233 -10.01 -18.30 1.75
CA ALA A 233 -9.19 -19.29 1.05
C ALA A 233 -9.78 -20.70 1.18
N LYS A 234 -10.26 -21.08 2.38
CA LYS A 234 -10.98 -22.36 2.58
C LYS A 234 -12.31 -22.42 1.83
N LYS A 235 -13.02 -21.29 1.66
CA LYS A 235 -14.25 -21.24 0.83
C LYS A 235 -13.95 -21.35 -0.67
N LYS A 236 -12.94 -20.63 -1.18
CA LYS A 236 -12.54 -20.72 -2.60
C LYS A 236 -12.03 -22.12 -2.97
N GLN A 237 -11.21 -22.75 -2.13
CA GLN A 237 -10.79 -24.15 -2.35
C GLN A 237 -11.98 -25.12 -2.30
N LYS A 238 -12.99 -24.88 -1.44
CA LYS A 238 -14.17 -25.73 -1.35
C LYS A 238 -15.12 -25.56 -2.54
N GLU A 239 -15.24 -24.35 -3.10
CA GLU A 239 -16.01 -24.08 -4.33
C GLU A 239 -15.29 -24.60 -5.57
N GLU A 240 -13.97 -24.43 -5.65
CA GLU A 240 -13.15 -24.94 -6.76
C GLU A 240 -13.11 -26.47 -6.77
N ASN A 241 -12.90 -27.12 -5.61
CA ASN A 241 -12.97 -28.58 -5.52
C ASN A 241 -14.38 -29.10 -5.83
N LYS A 242 -15.44 -28.41 -5.37
CA LYS A 242 -16.83 -28.77 -5.71
C LYS A 242 -17.12 -28.61 -7.21
N LYS A 243 -16.55 -27.61 -7.88
CA LYS A 243 -16.69 -27.39 -9.33
C LYS A 243 -15.92 -28.44 -10.15
N ILE A 244 -14.75 -28.85 -9.68
CA ILE A 244 -13.95 -29.92 -10.31
C ILE A 244 -14.67 -31.27 -10.13
N GLU A 245 -15.18 -31.57 -8.93
CA GLU A 245 -15.94 -32.81 -8.64
C GLU A 245 -17.28 -32.90 -9.39
N THR A 246 -17.91 -31.76 -9.71
CA THR A 246 -19.15 -31.73 -10.51
C THR A 246 -18.93 -31.66 -12.02
N SER A 247 -17.69 -31.40 -12.47
CA SER A 247 -17.34 -31.38 -13.89
C SER A 247 -17.61 -32.74 -14.53
N GLU A 248 -18.31 -32.74 -15.67
CA GLU A 248 -18.67 -33.96 -16.38
C GLU A 248 -17.44 -34.76 -16.83
N GLU A 249 -16.35 -34.06 -17.17
CA GLU A 249 -15.07 -34.68 -17.53
C GLU A 249 -14.50 -35.53 -16.39
N VAL A 250 -14.58 -35.05 -15.14
CA VAL A 250 -14.08 -35.78 -13.97
C VAL A 250 -14.96 -36.99 -13.67
N LYS A 251 -16.28 -36.90 -13.90
CA LYS A 251 -17.19 -38.06 -13.79
C LYS A 251 -16.87 -39.13 -14.84
N VAL A 252 -16.62 -38.73 -16.08
CA VAL A 252 -16.25 -39.65 -17.16
C VAL A 252 -14.91 -40.33 -16.85
N LEU A 253 -13.91 -39.60 -16.38
CA LEU A 253 -12.62 -40.18 -15.98
C LEU A 253 -12.76 -41.16 -14.81
N CYS A 254 -13.66 -40.88 -13.85
CA CYS A 254 -13.96 -41.79 -12.75
C CYS A 254 -14.61 -43.10 -13.24
N GLN A 255 -15.56 -42.99 -14.17
CA GLN A 255 -16.19 -44.15 -14.81
C GLN A 255 -15.17 -44.99 -15.59
N ILE A 256 -14.25 -44.36 -16.33
CA ILE A 256 -13.18 -45.05 -17.06
C ILE A 256 -12.26 -45.81 -16.09
N ARG A 257 -11.85 -45.18 -14.98
CA ARG A 257 -11.05 -45.84 -13.94
C ARG A 257 -11.75 -47.07 -13.38
N ASP A 258 -13.04 -46.97 -13.08
CA ASP A 258 -13.81 -48.06 -12.47
C ASP A 258 -14.03 -49.21 -13.46
N ILE A 259 -14.23 -48.91 -14.75
CA ILE A 259 -14.30 -49.91 -15.82
C ILE A 259 -12.95 -50.63 -15.98
N LEU A 260 -11.83 -49.90 -15.97
CA LEU A 260 -10.49 -50.49 -16.06
C LEU A 260 -10.16 -51.35 -14.84
N ALA A 261 -10.51 -50.91 -13.63
CA ALA A 261 -10.31 -51.69 -12.41
C ALA A 261 -11.14 -52.99 -12.41
N LYS A 262 -12.34 -52.96 -13.01
CA LYS A 262 -13.19 -54.14 -13.18
C LYS A 262 -12.64 -55.10 -14.24
N GLN A 263 -12.04 -54.59 -15.31
CA GLN A 263 -11.36 -55.42 -16.32
C GLN A 263 -10.12 -56.09 -15.76
N SER A 264 -9.26 -55.35 -15.04
CA SER A 264 -8.05 -55.91 -14.43
C SER A 264 -8.33 -56.95 -13.34
N SER A 265 -9.51 -56.91 -12.71
CA SER A 265 -9.94 -57.92 -11.73
C SER A 265 -10.69 -59.10 -12.34
N THR A 266 -11.04 -59.04 -13.64
CA THR A 266 -11.62 -60.16 -14.39
C THR A 266 -10.54 -61.00 -15.08
N GLU A 267 -9.34 -60.45 -15.26
CA GLU A 267 -8.18 -61.14 -15.86
C GLU A 267 -7.26 -61.84 -14.83
N ALA A 268 -7.58 -61.76 -13.54
CA ALA A 268 -6.90 -62.46 -12.44
C ALA A 268 -7.76 -63.62 -11.91
#